data_AF-A0A1B6EQ20-F1
#
_entry.id   AF-A0A1B6EQ20-F1
#
_cell.length_a   1.000
_cell.length_b   1.000
_cell.length_c   1.000
_cell.angle_alpha   90.00
_cell.angle_beta   90.00
_cell.angle_gamma   90.00
#
_symmetry.space_group_name_H-M   'P 1'
#
loop_
_entity.id
_entity.type
_entity.pdbx_description
1 polymer ?
#
loop_
_entity_poly.entity_id
_entity_poly.type
_entity_poly.pdbx_seq_one_letter_code
_entity_poly.pdbx_strand_id
1 'polypeptide(L)'
;ATLVGGNLLASVSCFLIIVFHEAPGKSDLPRVVLVSLGILGMGISFPTAYLYSGELFPTVVRNSGIGSCSMCARLGAVVAPFAASLGTYNYFLSPLTFGLVPLVAAILTALLLPETKGCQLPQTLEEGELFGSKPIDVVRKESGGGLRNAAFQGDLQT
;
A
#
# COMPACT_ATOMS: atom_id res chain seq x y z
N ALA A 1 7.78 9.44 2.15
CA ALA A 1 8.32 10.41 1.16
C ALA A 1 8.92 9.69 -0.06
N THR A 2 9.88 8.78 0.12
CA THR A 2 10.54 8.01 -0.96
C THR A 2 9.57 7.22 -1.84
N LEU A 3 8.53 6.62 -1.25
CA LEU A 3 7.47 5.91 -1.99
C LEU A 3 6.73 6.80 -3.00
N VAL A 4 6.23 7.95 -2.54
CA VAL A 4 5.51 8.92 -3.38
C VAL A 4 6.45 9.49 -4.44
N GLY A 5 7.69 9.82 -4.06
CA GLY A 5 8.71 10.32 -4.97
C GLY A 5 9.02 9.36 -6.12
N GLY A 6 9.24 8.06 -5.84
CA GLY A 6 9.55 7.08 -6.88
C GLY A 6 8.36 6.77 -7.80
N ASN A 7 7.13 6.76 -7.27
CA ASN A 7 5.91 6.57 -8.07
C ASN A 7 5.62 7.78 -8.97
N LEU A 8 5.83 9.00 -8.45
CA LEU A 8 5.71 10.23 -9.25
C LEU A 8 6.77 10.30 -10.33
N LEU A 9 8.02 9.95 -10.02
CA LEU A 9 9.10 9.92 -11.01
C LEU A 9 8.78 8.95 -12.16
N ALA A 10 8.29 7.75 -11.84
CA ALA A 10 7.89 6.76 -12.85
C ALA A 10 6.73 7.26 -13.72
N SER A 11 5.72 7.90 -13.11
CA SER A 11 4.56 8.44 -13.82
C SER A 11 4.95 9.60 -14.74
N VAL A 12 5.74 10.56 -14.25
CA VAL A 12 6.26 11.67 -15.06
C VAL A 12 7.11 11.15 -16.22
N SER A 13 7.96 10.14 -15.99
CA SER A 13 8.77 9.55 -17.07
C SER A 13 7.89 8.92 -18.16
N CYS A 14 6.82 8.20 -17.80
CA CYS A 14 5.87 7.65 -18.77
C CYS A 14 5.10 8.73 -19.56
N PHE A 15 4.70 9.82 -18.90
CA PHE A 15 4.06 10.96 -19.60
C PHE A 15 5.04 11.69 -20.53
N LEU A 16 6.32 11.81 -20.15
CA LEU A 16 7.34 12.37 -21.02
C LEU A 16 7.57 11.51 -22.27
N ILE A 17 7.47 10.18 -22.18
CA ILE A 17 7.55 9.29 -23.36
C ILE A 17 6.43 9.59 -24.37
N ILE A 18 5.24 9.97 -23.89
CA ILE A 18 4.12 10.37 -24.74
C ILE A 18 4.42 11.69 -25.47
N VAL A 19 4.91 12.70 -24.75
CA VAL A 19 5.18 14.04 -25.28
C VAL A 19 6.36 14.03 -26.26
N PHE A 20 7.40 13.23 -25.99
CA PHE A 20 8.60 13.14 -26.84
C PHE A 20 8.49 12.09 -27.96
N HIS A 21 7.29 11.57 -28.23
CA HIS A 21 7.09 10.55 -29.27
C HIS A 21 7.41 11.07 -30.70
N GLU A 22 7.50 12.38 -30.90
CA GLU A 22 7.43 13.06 -32.19
C GLU A 22 8.78 13.35 -32.90
N ALA A 23 9.84 12.58 -32.63
CA ALA A 23 11.10 12.73 -33.37
C ALA A 23 11.41 11.51 -34.26
N PRO A 24 10.73 11.34 -35.41
CA PRO A 24 11.12 10.35 -36.40
C PRO A 24 12.49 10.76 -36.99
N GLY A 25 13.56 10.05 -36.60
CA GLY A 25 14.90 10.22 -37.18
C GLY A 25 16.08 10.42 -36.21
N LYS A 26 15.86 10.34 -34.89
CA LYS A 26 16.93 10.39 -33.87
C LYS A 26 16.99 9.08 -33.06
N SER A 27 18.18 8.78 -32.52
CA SER A 27 18.51 7.54 -31.80
C SER A 27 17.46 7.10 -30.78
N ASP A 28 17.35 5.78 -30.56
CA ASP A 28 16.45 5.19 -29.54
C ASP A 28 16.90 5.47 -28.09
N LEU A 29 18.09 6.05 -27.94
CA LEU A 29 18.73 6.37 -26.66
C LEU A 29 17.82 7.14 -25.68
N PRO A 30 17.21 8.29 -26.03
CA PRO A 30 16.28 9.01 -25.16
C PRO A 30 15.11 8.17 -24.66
N ARG A 31 14.53 7.29 -25.50
CA ARG A 31 13.42 6.43 -25.10
C ARG A 31 13.88 5.42 -24.04
N VAL A 32 15.03 4.77 -24.28
CA VAL A 32 15.59 3.78 -23.35
C VAL A 32 15.97 4.43 -22.02
N VAL A 33 16.54 5.64 -22.04
CA VAL A 33 16.91 6.37 -20.81
C VAL A 33 15.67 6.73 -19.99
N LEU A 34 14.60 7.22 -20.63
CA LEU A 34 13.33 7.54 -19.95
C LEU A 34 12.69 6.28 -19.32
N VAL A 35 12.64 5.17 -20.08
CA VAL A 35 12.11 3.89 -19.56
C VAL A 35 12.94 3.40 -18.39
N SER A 36 14.27 3.45 -18.49
CA SER A 36 15.19 3.05 -17.43
C SER A 36 14.97 3.87 -16.16
N LEU A 37 14.82 5.20 -16.29
CA LEU A 37 14.55 6.08 -15.16
C LEU A 37 13.22 5.73 -14.46
N GLY A 38 12.19 5.39 -15.23
CA GLY A 38 10.90 4.95 -14.70
C GLY A 38 11.00 3.63 -13.93
N ILE A 39 11.72 2.65 -14.48
CA ILE A 39 11.97 1.35 -13.84
C ILE A 39 12.78 1.52 -12.55
N LEU A 40 13.78 2.40 -12.53
CA LEU A 40 14.56 2.70 -11.33
C LEU A 40 13.70 3.32 -10.22
N GLY A 41 12.83 4.28 -10.56
CA GLY A 41 11.91 4.89 -9.60
C GLY A 41 10.99 3.85 -8.96
N MET A 42 10.38 2.99 -9.78
CA MET A 42 9.54 1.89 -9.30
C MET A 42 10.33 0.87 -8.47
N GLY A 43 11.54 0.53 -8.90
CA GLY A 43 12.43 -0.41 -8.24
C GLY A 43 12.90 0.03 -6.85
N ILE A 44 12.89 1.33 -6.56
CA ILE A 44 13.18 1.87 -5.21
C ILE A 44 11.91 1.93 -4.36
N SER A 45 10.78 2.33 -4.95
CA SER A 45 9.50 2.44 -4.24
C SER A 45 9.00 1.10 -3.72
N PHE A 46 9.02 0.06 -4.55
CA PHE A 46 8.44 -1.25 -4.24
C PHE A 46 9.06 -1.94 -3.00
N PRO A 47 10.40 -2.10 -2.91
CA PRO A 47 11.03 -2.70 -1.73
C PRO A 47 10.93 -1.79 -0.50
N THR A 48 10.91 -0.47 -0.67
CA THR A 48 10.74 0.47 0.45
C THR A 48 9.36 0.33 1.08
N ALA A 49 8.30 0.22 0.28
CA ALA A 49 6.94 -0.07 0.77
C ALA A 49 6.88 -1.38 1.55
N TYR A 50 7.57 -2.38 1.02
CA TYR A 50 7.62 -3.72 1.56
C TYR A 50 8.39 -3.78 2.90
N LEU A 51 9.54 -3.09 2.99
CA LEU A 51 10.31 -2.95 4.22
C LEU A 51 9.51 -2.20 5.29
N TYR A 52 8.88 -1.09 4.92
CA TYR A 52 8.04 -0.31 5.84
C TYR A 52 6.88 -1.15 6.40
N SER A 53 6.24 -1.97 5.55
CA SER A 53 5.22 -2.92 6.00
C SER A 53 5.81 -4.00 6.92
N GLY A 54 7.03 -4.44 6.67
CA GLY A 54 7.72 -5.42 7.52
C GLY A 54 8.23 -4.87 8.85
N GLU A 55 8.40 -3.56 8.98
CA GLU A 55 8.76 -2.88 10.24
C GLU A 55 7.52 -2.62 11.10
N LEU A 56 6.37 -2.36 10.47
CA LEU A 56 5.12 -2.07 11.16
C LEU A 56 4.35 -3.33 11.60
N PHE A 57 4.58 -4.49 10.96
CA PHE A 57 3.78 -5.69 11.16
C PHE A 57 4.60 -6.94 11.55
N PRO A 58 4.07 -7.82 12.44
CA PRO A 58 4.70 -9.08 12.81
C PRO A 58 4.79 -10.09 11.64
N THR A 59 5.66 -11.10 11.77
CA THR A 59 6.07 -12.08 10.75
C THR A 59 4.92 -12.77 9.98
N VAL A 60 3.74 -12.92 10.57
CA VAL A 60 2.54 -13.49 9.92
C VAL A 60 1.99 -12.63 8.79
N VAL A 61 2.03 -11.30 8.94
CA VAL A 61 1.51 -10.36 7.92
C VAL A 61 2.51 -10.20 6.78
N ARG A 62 3.81 -10.31 7.09
CA ARG A 62 4.90 -10.31 6.10
C ARG A 62 4.75 -11.43 5.07
N ASN A 63 4.48 -12.67 5.51
CA ASN A 63 4.30 -13.81 4.61
C ASN A 63 3.09 -13.64 3.67
N SER A 64 1.97 -13.14 4.20
CA SER A 64 0.79 -12.80 3.38
C SER A 64 1.08 -11.65 2.40
N GLY A 65 1.87 -10.65 2.80
CA GLY A 65 2.28 -9.54 1.93
C GLY A 65 3.09 -9.98 0.71
N ILE A 66 4.05 -10.89 0.87
CA ILE A 66 4.80 -11.47 -0.26
C ILE A 66 3.86 -12.23 -1.20
N GLY A 67 2.95 -13.03 -0.64
CA GLY A 67 1.96 -13.78 -1.43
C GLY A 67 1.11 -12.87 -2.31
N SER A 68 0.56 -11.80 -1.72
CA SER A 68 -0.22 -10.79 -2.44
C SER A 68 0.60 -10.06 -3.50
N CYS A 69 1.84 -9.69 -3.20
CA CYS A 69 2.75 -9.12 -4.19
C CYS A 69 2.96 -10.06 -5.39
N SER A 70 3.13 -11.36 -5.13
CA SER A 70 3.30 -12.36 -6.19
C SER A 70 2.04 -12.48 -7.06
N MET A 71 0.85 -12.46 -6.45
CA MET A 71 -0.42 -12.42 -7.20
C MET A 71 -0.52 -11.16 -8.06
N CYS A 72 -0.19 -9.98 -7.50
CA CYS A 72 -0.15 -8.73 -8.26
C CYS A 72 0.85 -8.78 -9.43
N ALA A 73 2.03 -9.37 -9.22
CA ALA A 73 3.02 -9.55 -10.28
C ALA A 73 2.52 -10.48 -11.39
N ARG A 74 1.82 -11.57 -11.03
CA ARG A 74 1.17 -12.47 -12.00
C ARG A 74 0.07 -11.75 -12.79
N LEU A 75 -0.77 -10.95 -12.12
CA LEU A 75 -1.78 -10.13 -12.78
C LEU A 75 -1.13 -9.13 -13.75
N GLY A 76 -0.05 -8.47 -13.33
CA GLY A 76 0.73 -7.59 -14.20
C GLY A 76 1.25 -8.31 -15.44
N ALA A 77 1.75 -9.55 -15.30
CA ALA A 77 2.21 -10.36 -16.42
C ALA A 77 1.07 -10.77 -17.39
N VAL A 78 -0.14 -11.01 -16.88
CA VAL A 78 -1.33 -11.29 -17.73
C VAL A 78 -1.80 -10.02 -18.45
N VAL A 79 -1.71 -8.87 -17.80
CA VAL A 79 -2.10 -7.57 -18.38
C VAL A 79 -1.07 -7.05 -19.40
N ALA A 80 0.21 -7.43 -19.27
CA ALA A 80 1.30 -7.00 -20.15
C ALA A 80 1.03 -7.21 -21.66
N PRO A 81 0.64 -8.40 -22.15
CA PRO A 81 0.32 -8.60 -23.57
C PRO A 81 -0.92 -7.80 -24.00
N PHE A 82 -1.86 -7.58 -23.09
CA PHE A 82 -3.06 -6.78 -23.36
C PHE A 82 -2.68 -5.30 -23.58
N ALA A 83 -1.83 -4.75 -22.72
CA ALA A 83 -1.29 -3.40 -22.86
C ALA A 83 -0.46 -3.23 -24.15
N ALA A 84 0.32 -4.25 -24.53
CA ALA A 84 1.07 -4.26 -25.79
C ALA A 84 0.15 -4.29 -27.02
N SER A 85 -0.94 -5.07 -26.96
CA SER A 85 -1.93 -5.16 -28.04
C SER A 85 -2.75 -3.87 -28.19
N LEU A 86 -3.04 -3.16 -27.09
CA LEU A 86 -3.66 -1.83 -27.13
C LEU A 86 -2.73 -0.77 -27.76
N GLY A 87 -1.42 -0.89 -27.53
CA GLY A 87 -0.40 -0.03 -28.14
C GLY A 87 -0.31 -0.15 -29.67
N THR A 88 -0.74 -1.28 -30.23
CA THR A 88 -0.78 -1.50 -31.69
C THR A 88 -1.94 -0.76 -32.36
N TYR A 89 -3.02 -0.48 -31.62
CA TYR A 89 -4.16 0.29 -32.11
C TYR A 89 -3.95 1.80 -31.95
N ASN A 90 -3.47 2.23 -30.78
CA ASN A 90 -3.02 3.61 -30.53
C ASN A 90 -1.77 3.60 -29.66
N TYR A 91 -0.68 4.18 -30.15
CA TYR A 91 0.61 4.19 -29.43
C TYR A 91 0.53 4.86 -28.05
N PHE A 92 -0.43 5.77 -27.87
CA PHE A 92 -0.67 6.50 -26.64
C PHE A 92 -1.28 5.66 -25.52
N LEU A 93 -2.02 4.59 -25.84
CA LEU A 93 -2.79 3.85 -24.84
C LEU A 93 -1.88 3.07 -23.88
N SER A 94 -0.82 2.44 -24.40
CA SER A 94 0.08 1.65 -23.57
C SER A 94 0.81 2.52 -22.52
N PRO A 95 1.55 3.59 -22.90
CA PRO A 95 2.24 4.44 -21.92
C PRO A 95 1.28 5.13 -20.95
N LEU A 96 0.05 5.44 -21.37
CA LEU A 96 -0.96 6.06 -20.52
C LEU A 96 -1.42 5.11 -19.41
N THR A 97 -1.65 3.83 -19.71
CA THR A 97 -1.97 2.84 -18.66
C THR A 97 -0.82 2.69 -17.65
N PHE A 98 0.42 2.61 -18.12
CA PHE A 98 1.60 2.53 -17.25
C PHE A 98 1.90 3.82 -16.48
N GLY A 99 1.47 5.00 -16.98
CA GLY A 99 1.59 6.27 -16.28
C GLY A 99 0.51 6.48 -15.22
N LEU A 100 -0.74 6.13 -15.52
CA LEU A 100 -1.89 6.35 -14.63
C LEU A 100 -1.89 5.44 -13.40
N VAL A 101 -1.49 4.17 -13.54
CA VAL A 101 -1.46 3.22 -12.41
C VAL A 101 -0.55 3.72 -11.26
N PRO A 102 0.74 4.06 -11.48
CA PRO A 102 1.59 4.62 -10.44
C PRO A 102 1.17 6.04 -10.03
N LEU A 103 0.49 6.81 -10.88
CA LEU A 103 -0.09 8.11 -10.50
C LEU A 103 -1.18 7.93 -9.45
N VAL A 104 -2.14 7.04 -9.72
CA VAL A 104 -3.21 6.72 -8.77
C VAL A 104 -2.62 6.14 -7.49
N ALA A 105 -1.64 5.24 -7.59
CA ALA A 105 -0.94 4.73 -6.42
C ALA A 105 -0.23 5.85 -5.63
N ALA A 106 0.41 6.80 -6.30
CA ALA A 106 1.04 7.97 -5.68
C ALA A 106 0.02 8.89 -5.00
N ILE A 107 -1.12 9.14 -5.63
CA ILE A 107 -2.21 9.97 -5.07
C ILE A 107 -2.84 9.26 -3.88
N LEU A 108 -3.20 7.99 -4.02
CA LEU A 108 -3.75 7.19 -2.93
C LEU A 108 -2.77 7.15 -1.77
N THR A 109 -1.49 6.88 -2.00
CA THR A 109 -0.49 6.92 -0.92
C THR A 109 -0.26 8.32 -0.39
N ALA A 110 -0.35 9.38 -1.20
CA ALA A 110 -0.27 10.76 -0.70
C ALA A 110 -1.50 11.18 0.11
N LEU A 111 -2.68 10.59 -0.12
CA LEU A 111 -3.94 10.83 0.60
C LEU A 111 -4.14 9.89 1.80
N LEU A 112 -3.57 8.68 1.77
CA LEU A 112 -3.53 7.74 2.89
C LEU A 112 -2.38 8.06 3.86
N LEU A 113 -1.34 8.74 3.38
CA LEU A 113 -0.13 9.13 4.12
C LEU A 113 0.10 10.66 4.31
N PRO A 114 -0.90 11.57 4.30
CA PRO A 114 -0.75 12.92 4.84
C PRO A 114 -0.81 12.88 6.39
N GLU A 115 -1.39 11.82 6.95
CA GLU A 115 -1.48 11.47 8.38
C GLU A 115 -0.17 10.89 8.96
N THR A 116 0.99 11.29 8.43
CA THR A 116 2.31 10.97 9.02
C THR A 116 3.22 12.19 9.11
N LYS A 117 2.68 13.40 8.89
CA LYS A 117 3.34 14.65 9.30
C LYS A 117 2.89 15.04 10.71
N GLY A 118 3.47 14.40 11.72
CA GLY A 118 3.45 14.94 13.09
C GLY A 118 3.01 14.00 14.20
N CYS A 119 2.50 12.81 13.91
CA CYS A 119 2.24 11.82 14.95
C CYS A 119 3.45 10.90 15.10
N GLN A 120 4.02 10.87 16.32
CA GLN A 120 4.95 9.81 16.71
C GLN A 120 4.25 8.47 16.51
N LEU A 121 4.89 7.56 15.79
CA LEU A 121 4.40 6.20 15.62
C LEU A 121 4.17 5.59 17.02
N PRO A 122 2.96 5.12 17.35
CA PRO A 122 2.75 4.36 18.56
C PRO A 122 3.60 3.09 18.49
N GLN A 123 4.45 2.91 19.50
CA GLN A 123 5.51 1.90 19.51
C GLN A 123 5.01 0.45 19.73
N THR A 124 3.70 0.20 19.75
CA THR A 124 3.16 -1.12 20.12
C THR A 124 1.87 -1.49 19.36
N LEU A 125 1.74 -2.78 19.06
CA LEU A 125 0.62 -3.42 18.35
C LEU A 125 -0.73 -3.23 19.08
N GLU A 126 -0.70 -2.92 20.37
CA GLU A 126 -1.85 -2.81 21.27
C GLU A 126 -2.76 -1.61 20.94
N GLU A 127 -2.20 -0.50 20.44
CA GLU A 127 -3.00 0.66 20.02
C GLU A 127 -3.66 0.48 18.63
N GLY A 128 -3.10 -0.38 17.79
CA GLY A 128 -3.66 -0.71 16.47
C GLY A 128 -4.91 -1.60 16.55
N GLU A 129 -5.00 -2.48 17.56
CA GLU A 129 -6.17 -3.36 17.77
C GLU A 129 -7.36 -2.62 18.39
N LEU A 130 -7.12 -1.55 19.16
CA LEU A 130 -8.16 -0.71 19.77
C LEU A 130 -8.87 0.20 18.76
N PHE A 131 -8.22 0.56 17.65
CA PHE A 131 -8.83 1.42 16.62
C PHE A 131 -9.73 0.64 15.64
N GLY A 132 -9.57 -0.69 15.55
CA GLY A 132 -10.38 -1.58 14.71
C GLY A 132 -11.49 -2.31 15.47
N SER A 133 -11.36 -2.43 16.80
CA SER A 133 -12.39 -3.04 17.62
C SER A 133 -13.47 -2.00 17.92
N LYS A 134 -14.59 -2.09 17.21
CA LYS A 134 -15.88 -1.64 17.78
C LYS A 134 -15.91 -2.14 19.23
N PRO A 135 -16.25 -1.30 20.23
CA PRO A 135 -16.38 -1.75 21.60
C PRO A 135 -17.51 -2.79 21.62
N ILE A 136 -17.16 -4.06 21.48
CA ILE A 136 -17.99 -5.17 21.93
C ILE A 136 -18.16 -4.89 23.40
N ASP A 137 -19.41 -4.70 23.78
CA ASP A 137 -19.92 -4.53 25.12
C ASP A 137 -19.37 -5.59 26.08
N VAL A 138 -18.12 -5.43 26.51
CA VAL A 138 -17.66 -6.00 27.76
C VAL A 138 -18.28 -5.08 28.80
N VAL A 139 -19.52 -5.44 29.13
CA VAL A 139 -20.21 -5.27 30.39
C VAL A 139 -19.19 -5.30 31.54
N ARG A 140 -18.52 -4.17 31.72
CA ARG A 140 -17.81 -3.71 32.91
C ARG A 140 -18.50 -2.46 33.43
N LYS A 141 -19.82 -2.43 33.28
CA LYS A 141 -20.72 -2.10 34.39
C LYS A 141 -20.96 -3.45 35.08
N GLU A 142 -20.54 -3.74 36.30
CA GLU A 142 -20.49 -2.88 37.46
C GLU A 142 -19.38 -3.30 38.44
N SER A 143 -18.41 -2.41 38.65
CA SER A 143 -17.87 -2.22 39.99
C SER A 143 -18.88 -1.32 40.71
N GLY A 144 -19.73 -1.90 41.56
CA GLY A 144 -20.78 -1.14 42.24
C GLY A 144 -21.48 -1.91 43.35
N GLY A 145 -20.85 -1.99 44.52
CA GLY A 145 -21.60 -2.05 45.78
C GLY A 145 -22.10 -3.44 46.21
N GLY A 146 -21.88 -3.75 47.49
CA GLY A 146 -22.09 -5.08 48.04
C GLY A 146 -23.56 -5.49 48.18
N LEU A 147 -23.84 -6.76 47.88
CA LEU A 147 -24.99 -7.49 48.44
C LEU A 147 -24.89 -9.01 48.17
N ARG A 148 -23.75 -9.68 48.44
CA ARG A 148 -23.65 -11.15 48.29
C ARG A 148 -23.15 -11.90 49.52
N ASN A 149 -23.25 -11.28 50.69
CA ASN A 149 -23.05 -11.91 52.01
C ASN A 149 -24.35 -12.45 52.64
N ALA A 150 -25.42 -12.69 51.87
CA ALA A 150 -26.71 -13.11 52.42
C ALA A 150 -27.23 -14.48 51.94
N ALA A 151 -26.54 -15.16 51.02
CA ALA A 151 -27.05 -16.42 50.43
C ALA A 151 -26.11 -17.63 50.59
N PHE A 152 -24.98 -17.49 51.29
CA PHE A 152 -24.01 -18.58 51.45
C PHE A 152 -23.74 -18.96 52.92
N GLN A 153 -24.51 -18.41 53.86
CA GLN A 153 -24.41 -18.67 55.30
C GLN A 153 -25.45 -19.70 55.79
N GLY A 154 -26.19 -20.35 54.88
CA GLY A 154 -27.27 -21.31 55.21
C GLY A 154 -26.88 -22.79 55.14
N ASP A 155 -25.83 -23.15 54.40
CA ASP A 155 -25.52 -24.55 54.08
C ASP A 155 -24.29 -25.10 54.81
N LEU A 156 -23.94 -24.53 55.97
CA LEU A 156 -22.84 -25.02 56.82
C LEU A 156 -23.24 -25.23 58.29
N GLN A 157 -24.49 -25.59 58.53
CA GLN A 157 -24.98 -26.12 59.81
C GLN A 157 -26.10 -27.15 59.55
N THR A 158 -25.75 -28.35 59.08
CA THR A 158 -26.45 -29.62 59.39
C THR A 158 -25.62 -30.81 58.95
#